data_AF-Q6ARP8-F1
#
_entry.id   AF-Q6ARP8-F1
#
_cell.length_a   1.000
_cell.length_b   1.000
_cell.length_c   1.000
_cell.angle_alpha   90.00
_cell.angle_beta   90.00
_cell.angle_gamma   90.00
#
_symmetry.space_group_name_H-M   'P 1'
#
loop_
_entity.id
_entity.type
_entity.pdbx_description
1 polymer ?
#
loop_
_entity_poly.entity_id
_entity_poly.type
_entity_poly.pdbx_seq_one_letter_code
_entity_poly.pdbx_strand_id
1 'polypeptide(L)'
;MKTENKIISLAILMGLFICAGHVMVDYLLFNKGSFIEFLATDISKGEIFIRILVLVCFVLFGLVSSRLITKQKAAEQKLAASLYFQQQLLDRIPVPIFYKDEECIYVGCNKSYEDFMDMPRKEIIGKSVYDIAPANLANIYHKKDSDLINKPGTQIYEFEVKSKTHASNRQVILPQGNLRENRWTGYRPGRGNPGCY
;
A
#
# COMPACT_ATOMS: atom_id res chain seq x y z
N MET A 1 14.82 22.31 7.44
CA MET A 1 13.88 22.32 8.59
C MET A 1 13.00 21.08 8.53
N LYS A 2 13.02 20.23 9.58
CA LYS A 2 12.20 19.01 9.67
C LYS A 2 10.71 19.37 9.57
N THR A 3 9.91 18.52 8.92
CA THR A 3 8.45 18.67 8.76
C THR A 3 7.75 18.91 10.11
N GLU A 4 8.28 18.34 11.18
CA GLU A 4 7.83 18.56 12.56
C GLU A 4 7.87 20.03 12.99
N ASN A 5 8.98 20.73 12.69
CA ASN A 5 9.14 22.14 13.04
C ASN A 5 8.15 23.03 12.27
N LYS A 6 7.77 22.64 11.05
CA LYS A 6 6.76 23.37 10.26
C LYS A 6 5.37 23.23 10.87
N ILE A 7 5.00 22.04 11.35
CA ILE A 7 3.70 21.78 11.98
C ILE A 7 3.58 22.54 13.30
N ILE A 8 4.62 22.49 14.13
CA ILE A 8 4.66 23.21 15.42
C ILE A 8 4.60 24.73 15.18
N SER A 9 5.39 25.25 14.22
CA SER A 9 5.38 26.67 13.88
C SER A 9 4.00 27.13 13.38
N LEU A 10 3.30 26.33 12.58
CA LEU A 10 1.96 26.65 12.09
C LEU A 10 0.93 26.67 13.22
N ALA A 11 1.01 25.71 14.15
CA ALA A 11 0.12 25.65 15.31
C ALA A 11 0.28 26.87 16.23
N ILE A 12 1.53 27.31 16.47
CA ILE A 12 1.82 28.52 17.24
C ILE A 12 1.25 29.76 16.53
N LEU A 13 1.44 29.86 15.20
CA LEU A 13 0.97 31.00 14.42
C LEU A 13 -0.56 31.09 14.38
N MET A 14 -1.26 29.95 14.27
CA MET A 14 -2.72 29.89 14.43
C MET A 14 -3.18 30.30 15.83
N GLY A 15 -2.51 29.84 16.88
CA GLY A 15 -2.82 30.23 18.26
C GLY A 15 -2.69 31.74 18.49
N LEU A 16 -1.60 32.34 17.98
CA LEU A 16 -1.41 33.79 18.02
C LEU A 16 -2.47 34.55 17.22
N PHE A 17 -2.86 34.05 16.05
CA PHE A 17 -3.91 34.64 15.22
C PHE A 17 -5.28 34.63 15.92
N ILE A 18 -5.62 33.53 16.60
CA ILE A 18 -6.86 33.41 17.38
C ILE A 18 -6.86 34.38 18.57
N CYS A 19 -5.72 34.51 19.28
CA CYS A 19 -5.59 35.49 20.36
C CYS A 19 -5.74 36.94 19.85
N ALA A 20 -5.12 37.28 18.72
CA ALA A 20 -5.27 38.60 18.10
C ALA A 20 -6.72 38.85 17.65
N GLY A 21 -7.39 37.84 17.09
CA GLY A 21 -8.79 37.90 16.72
C GLY A 21 -9.71 38.15 17.90
N HIS A 22 -9.46 37.50 19.05
CA HIS A 22 -10.22 37.74 20.27
C HIS A 22 -10.11 39.21 20.74
N VAL A 23 -8.88 39.75 20.79
CA VAL A 23 -8.63 41.16 21.13
C VAL A 23 -9.34 42.10 20.15
N MET A 24 -9.34 41.77 18.86
CA MET A 24 -10.02 42.57 17.83
C MET A 24 -11.54 42.57 18.00
N VAL A 25 -12.14 41.42 18.35
CA VAL A 25 -13.57 41.31 18.62
C VAL A 25 -13.95 42.13 19.86
N ASP A 26 -13.15 42.04 20.93
CA ASP A 26 -13.37 42.82 22.15
C ASP A 26 -13.28 44.33 21.87
N TYR A 27 -12.30 44.75 21.06
CA TYR A 27 -12.15 46.13 20.59
C TYR A 27 -13.37 46.62 19.79
N LEU A 28 -13.85 45.82 18.84
CA LEU A 28 -14.99 46.17 17.99
C LEU A 28 -16.31 46.23 18.77
N LEU A 29 -16.51 45.35 19.76
CA LEU A 29 -17.75 45.29 20.54
C LEU A 29 -17.82 46.34 21.65
N PHE A 30 -16.70 46.68 22.30
CA PHE A 30 -16.71 47.54 23.49
C PHE A 30 -16.23 48.98 23.29
N ASN A 31 -15.79 49.35 22.07
CA ASN A 31 -15.46 50.71 21.61
C ASN A 31 -15.06 51.73 22.70
N LYS A 32 -14.02 51.42 23.47
CA LYS A 32 -13.37 52.34 24.42
C LYS A 32 -11.85 52.20 24.27
N GLY A 33 -11.20 53.22 23.70
CA GLY A 33 -9.73 53.39 23.73
C GLY A 33 -8.95 52.95 22.48
N SER A 34 -7.62 53.10 22.53
CA SER A 34 -6.68 52.70 21.48
C SER A 34 -6.34 51.20 21.56
N PHE A 35 -6.21 50.51 20.42
CA PHE A 35 -5.86 49.07 20.35
C PHE A 35 -4.64 48.68 21.20
N ILE A 36 -3.67 49.59 21.34
CA ILE A 36 -2.42 49.36 22.09
C ILE A 36 -2.65 49.39 23.62
N GLU A 37 -3.62 50.15 24.13
CA GLU A 37 -3.97 50.17 25.57
C GLU A 37 -4.61 48.87 26.03
N PHE A 38 -5.43 48.27 25.17
CA PHE A 38 -6.08 46.97 25.41
C PHE A 38 -5.08 45.79 25.34
N LEU A 39 -3.95 46.00 24.65
CA LEU A 39 -2.84 45.06 24.59
C LEU A 39 -1.93 45.11 25.83
N ALA A 40 -1.86 46.25 26.54
CA ALA A 40 -0.80 46.51 27.52
C ALA A 40 -1.25 46.75 28.96
N THR A 41 -2.45 47.30 29.25
CA THR A 41 -2.67 47.95 30.57
C THR A 41 -3.98 47.69 31.30
N ASP A 42 -4.98 47.00 30.73
CA ASP A 42 -6.25 46.73 31.43
C ASP A 42 -6.68 45.24 31.43
N ILE A 43 -5.71 44.33 31.36
CA ILE A 43 -5.98 42.89 31.28
C ILE A 43 -6.22 42.34 32.69
N SER A 44 -7.48 42.02 33.01
CA SER A 44 -7.79 41.31 34.26
C SER A 44 -7.01 40.00 34.34
N LYS A 45 -6.65 39.54 35.56
CA LYS A 45 -5.90 38.29 35.76
C LYS A 45 -6.54 37.08 35.05
N GLY A 46 -7.87 37.10 34.85
CA GLY A 46 -8.62 36.06 34.16
C GLY A 46 -8.35 36.02 32.64
N GLU A 47 -8.19 37.16 31.98
CA GLU A 47 -7.92 37.20 30.53
C GLU A 47 -6.50 36.73 30.19
N ILE A 48 -5.50 37.11 30.98
CA ILE A 48 -4.12 36.59 30.83
C ILE A 48 -4.12 35.07 30.94
N PHE A 49 -4.86 34.54 31.93
CA PHE A 49 -4.96 33.10 32.14
C PHE A 49 -5.57 32.38 30.93
N ILE A 50 -6.65 32.91 30.35
CA ILE A 50 -7.28 32.34 29.16
C ILE A 50 -6.31 32.34 27.96
N ARG A 51 -5.58 33.43 27.73
CA ARG A 51 -4.61 33.52 26.61
C ARG A 51 -3.45 32.54 26.77
N ILE A 52 -2.91 32.40 27.98
CA ILE A 52 -1.86 31.41 28.28
C ILE A 52 -2.41 30.00 28.08
N LEU A 53 -3.62 29.71 28.56
CA LEU A 53 -4.27 28.41 28.40
C LEU A 53 -4.46 28.06 26.91
N VAL A 54 -4.94 29.00 26.10
CA VAL A 54 -5.10 28.83 24.66
C VAL A 54 -3.76 28.54 23.99
N LEU A 55 -2.71 29.31 24.29
CA LEU A 55 -1.36 29.09 23.74
C LEU A 55 -0.81 27.72 24.12
N VAL A 56 -0.95 27.30 25.38
CA VAL A 56 -0.54 25.97 25.84
C VAL A 56 -1.31 24.88 25.11
N CYS A 57 -2.63 25.00 24.96
CA CYS A 57 -3.44 24.06 24.20
C CYS A 57 -2.98 23.95 22.74
N PHE A 58 -2.69 25.05 22.05
CA PHE A 58 -2.19 25.03 20.67
C PHE A 58 -0.80 24.40 20.55
N VAL A 59 0.09 24.66 21.50
CA VAL A 59 1.43 24.04 21.53
C VAL A 59 1.31 22.53 21.77
N LEU A 60 0.51 22.11 22.75
CA LEU A 60 0.26 20.70 23.03
C LEU A 60 -0.37 19.99 21.83
N PHE A 61 -1.37 20.61 21.21
CA PHE A 61 -1.98 20.12 19.98
C PHE A 61 -0.94 19.96 18.87
N GLY A 62 -0.13 20.99 18.61
CA GLY A 62 0.95 20.95 17.61
C GLY A 62 1.95 19.82 17.86
N LEU A 63 2.35 19.58 19.12
CA LEU A 63 3.24 18.49 19.50
C LEU A 63 2.60 17.11 19.25
N VAL A 64 1.33 16.93 19.63
CA VAL A 64 0.58 15.69 19.42
C VAL A 64 0.41 15.41 17.93
N SER A 65 -0.09 16.39 17.17
CA SER A 65 -0.30 16.26 15.72
C SER A 65 1.01 15.99 14.98
N SER A 66 2.10 16.68 15.35
CA SER A 66 3.43 16.41 14.78
C SER A 66 3.86 14.96 15.00
N ARG A 67 3.74 14.45 16.23
CA ARG A 67 4.09 13.05 16.54
C ARG A 67 3.21 12.05 15.82
N LEU A 68 1.90 12.33 15.73
CA LEU A 68 0.95 11.46 15.03
C LEU A 68 1.33 11.32 13.55
N ILE A 69 1.58 12.44 12.87
CA ILE A 69 1.96 12.47 11.45
C ILE A 69 3.31 11.79 11.22
N THR A 70 4.31 12.05 12.07
CA THR A 70 5.63 11.39 11.95
C THR A 70 5.52 9.88 12.10
N LYS A 71 4.75 9.41 13.10
CA LYS A 71 4.54 7.97 13.31
C LYS A 71 3.81 7.32 12.14
N GLN A 72 2.74 7.95 11.64
CA GLN A 72 1.99 7.45 10.49
C GLN A 72 2.89 7.32 9.26
N LYS A 73 3.62 8.37 8.90
CA LYS A 73 4.54 8.35 7.74
C LYS A 73 5.64 7.31 7.89
N ALA A 74 6.20 7.15 9.09
CA ALA A 74 7.22 6.14 9.33
C ALA A 74 6.68 4.71 9.17
N ALA A 75 5.43 4.46 9.59
CA ALA A 75 4.77 3.17 9.39
C ALA A 75 4.50 2.91 7.90
N GLU A 76 3.96 3.90 7.18
CA GLU A 76 3.71 3.82 5.73
C GLU A 76 5.01 3.55 4.95
N GLN A 77 6.10 4.24 5.28
CA GLN A 77 7.40 4.03 4.65
C GLN A 77 7.97 2.64 4.92
N LYS A 78 7.87 2.15 6.16
CA LYS A 78 8.30 0.78 6.50
C LYS A 78 7.50 -0.27 5.73
N LEU A 79 6.19 -0.08 5.62
CA LEU A 79 5.33 -0.97 4.85
C LEU A 79 5.70 -0.94 3.36
N ALA A 80 5.83 0.25 2.78
CA ALA A 80 6.23 0.41 1.38
C ALA A 80 7.62 -0.19 1.08
N ALA A 81 8.59 0.00 1.98
CA ALA A 81 9.92 -0.60 1.84
C ALA A 81 9.87 -2.13 1.93
N SER A 82 9.06 -2.68 2.83
CA SER A 82 8.86 -4.13 2.95
C SER A 82 8.23 -4.72 1.69
N LEU A 83 7.14 -4.11 1.19
CA LEU A 83 6.48 -4.52 -0.05
C LEU A 83 7.42 -4.42 -1.26
N TYR A 84 8.18 -3.34 -1.35
CA TYR A 84 9.19 -3.16 -2.40
C TYR A 84 10.27 -4.25 -2.34
N PHE A 85 10.79 -4.55 -1.14
CA PHE A 85 11.78 -5.59 -0.97
C PHE A 85 11.25 -6.97 -1.34
N GLN A 86 10.02 -7.32 -0.92
CA GLN A 86 9.36 -8.56 -1.31
C GLN A 86 9.20 -8.67 -2.83
N GLN A 87 8.77 -7.59 -3.48
CA GLN A 87 8.63 -7.54 -4.93
C GLN A 87 9.97 -7.74 -5.64
N GLN A 88 11.02 -7.07 -5.17
CA GLN A 88 12.37 -7.20 -5.72
C GLN A 88 12.94 -8.62 -5.57
N LEU A 89 12.60 -9.31 -4.47
CA LEU A 89 12.97 -10.72 -4.31
C LEU A 89 12.26 -11.60 -5.34
N LEU A 90 10.95 -11.43 -5.52
CA LEU A 90 10.18 -12.19 -6.52
C LEU A 90 10.70 -11.93 -7.95
N ASP A 91 11.01 -10.67 -8.27
CA ASP A 91 11.47 -10.27 -9.61
C ASP A 91 12.87 -10.78 -9.95
N ARG A 92 13.70 -11.13 -8.95
CA ARG A 92 15.02 -11.74 -9.15
C ARG A 92 14.98 -13.25 -9.36
N ILE A 93 13.85 -13.90 -9.11
CA ILE A 93 13.71 -15.34 -9.35
C ILE A 93 13.59 -15.57 -10.87
N PRO A 94 14.51 -16.30 -11.52
CA PRO A 94 14.50 -16.54 -12.97
C PRO A 94 13.47 -17.60 -13.39
N VAL A 95 12.46 -17.83 -12.56
CA VAL A 95 11.36 -18.77 -12.79
C VAL A 95 10.08 -17.95 -12.89
N PRO A 96 9.26 -18.14 -13.94
CA PRO A 96 7.96 -17.48 -14.05
C PRO A 96 7.05 -17.85 -12.88
N ILE A 97 6.64 -16.86 -12.09
CA ILE A 97 5.75 -17.03 -10.94
C ILE A 97 4.53 -16.11 -11.11
N PHE A 98 3.35 -16.67 -10.89
CA PHE A 98 2.09 -15.93 -10.79
C PHE A 98 1.24 -16.51 -9.66
N TYR A 99 0.28 -15.73 -9.18
CA TYR A 99 -0.70 -16.18 -8.20
C TYR A 99 -2.06 -15.56 -8.51
N LYS A 100 -3.11 -16.33 -8.22
CA LYS A 100 -4.51 -15.98 -8.47
C LYS A 100 -5.30 -16.01 -7.17
N ASP A 101 -6.41 -15.30 -7.12
CA ASP A 101 -7.39 -15.41 -6.03
C ASP A 101 -8.32 -16.62 -6.22
N GLU A 102 -9.27 -16.77 -5.32
CA GLU A 102 -10.28 -17.84 -5.33
C GLU A 102 -11.23 -17.77 -6.54
N GLU A 103 -11.35 -16.59 -7.16
CA GLU A 103 -12.14 -16.37 -8.37
C GLU A 103 -11.32 -16.63 -9.66
N CYS A 104 -10.10 -17.16 -9.53
CA CYS A 104 -9.15 -17.41 -10.61
C CYS A 104 -8.71 -16.14 -11.36
N ILE A 105 -8.75 -14.98 -10.70
CA ILE A 105 -8.25 -13.71 -11.22
C ILE A 105 -6.78 -13.54 -10.84
N TYR A 106 -5.94 -13.09 -11.79
CA TYR A 106 -4.52 -12.87 -11.51
C TYR A 106 -4.35 -11.69 -10.54
N VAL A 107 -3.77 -11.96 -9.36
CA VAL A 107 -3.50 -10.95 -8.32
C VAL A 107 -2.07 -10.43 -8.41
N GLY A 108 -1.14 -11.27 -8.86
CA GLY A 108 0.26 -10.85 -9.06
C GLY A 108 1.09 -11.82 -9.88
N CYS A 109 2.22 -11.30 -10.35
CA CYS A 109 3.25 -12.04 -11.06
C CYS A 109 4.63 -11.40 -10.87
N ASN A 110 5.69 -12.16 -11.09
CA ASN A 110 7.06 -11.64 -11.10
C ASN A 110 7.50 -11.21 -12.49
N LYS A 111 8.61 -10.48 -12.57
CA LYS A 111 9.20 -10.01 -13.83
C LYS A 111 9.46 -11.15 -14.83
N SER A 112 9.92 -12.30 -14.35
CA SER A 112 10.14 -13.48 -15.21
C SER A 112 8.85 -13.98 -15.88
N TYR A 113 7.69 -13.83 -15.24
CA TYR A 113 6.40 -14.19 -15.84
C TYR A 113 5.93 -13.16 -16.88
N GLU A 114 6.18 -11.87 -16.65
CA GLU A 114 5.93 -10.83 -17.65
C GLU A 114 6.74 -11.10 -18.94
N ASP A 115 8.01 -11.45 -18.78
CA ASP A 115 8.90 -11.75 -19.90
C ASP A 115 8.54 -13.09 -20.58
N PHE A 116 7.98 -14.03 -19.82
CA PHE A 116 7.50 -15.31 -20.33
C PHE A 116 6.22 -15.18 -21.17
N MET A 117 5.25 -14.41 -20.68
CA MET A 117 3.99 -14.14 -21.37
C MET A 117 4.11 -13.05 -22.43
N ASP A 118 5.23 -12.32 -22.43
CA ASP A 118 5.46 -11.14 -23.26
C ASP A 118 4.35 -10.10 -23.11
N MET A 119 4.00 -9.83 -21.85
CA MET A 119 2.91 -8.94 -21.49
C MET A 119 3.27 -8.20 -20.19
N PRO A 120 3.10 -6.87 -20.13
CA PRO A 120 3.38 -6.13 -18.92
C PRO A 120 2.39 -6.51 -17.82
N ARG A 121 2.84 -6.55 -16.56
CA ARG A 121 2.01 -6.88 -15.40
C ARG A 121 0.67 -6.13 -15.36
N LYS A 122 0.65 -4.86 -15.77
CA LYS A 122 -0.57 -4.02 -15.80
C LYS A 122 -1.68 -4.58 -16.69
N GLU A 123 -1.34 -5.38 -17.70
CA GLU A 123 -2.31 -6.04 -18.59
C GLU A 123 -2.71 -7.44 -18.09
N ILE A 124 -1.96 -8.01 -17.14
CA ILE A 124 -2.19 -9.33 -16.55
C ILE A 124 -3.05 -9.23 -15.28
N ILE A 125 -2.74 -8.28 -14.40
CA ILE A 125 -3.38 -8.20 -13.08
C ILE A 125 -4.83 -7.75 -13.20
N GLY A 126 -5.73 -8.40 -12.45
CA GLY A 126 -7.17 -8.16 -12.48
C GLY A 126 -7.88 -8.79 -13.68
N LYS A 127 -7.17 -9.60 -14.48
CA LYS A 127 -7.74 -10.36 -15.60
C LYS A 127 -7.98 -11.81 -15.24
N SER A 128 -8.90 -12.44 -15.95
CA SER A 128 -9.10 -13.89 -15.91
C SER A 128 -8.20 -14.58 -16.93
N VAL A 129 -8.08 -15.90 -16.85
CA VAL A 129 -7.37 -16.67 -17.89
C VAL A 129 -8.03 -16.57 -19.27
N TYR A 130 -9.34 -16.27 -19.33
CA TYR A 130 -10.08 -16.07 -20.58
C TYR A 130 -9.71 -14.79 -21.32
N ASP A 131 -9.25 -13.77 -20.59
CA ASP A 131 -8.83 -12.49 -21.18
C ASP A 131 -7.40 -12.56 -21.75
N ILE A 132 -6.58 -13.47 -21.23
CA ILE A 132 -5.14 -13.54 -21.53
C ILE A 132 -4.82 -14.69 -22.49
N ALA A 133 -5.40 -15.88 -22.26
CA ALA A 133 -5.09 -17.07 -23.02
C ALA A 133 -6.03 -17.23 -24.23
N PRO A 134 -5.56 -17.84 -25.33
CA PRO A 134 -6.43 -18.24 -26.44
C PRO A 134 -7.60 -19.11 -25.96
N ALA A 135 -8.78 -18.93 -26.55
CA ALA A 135 -10.04 -19.56 -26.10
C ALA A 135 -9.96 -21.10 -26.00
N ASN A 136 -9.19 -21.74 -26.89
CA ASN A 136 -8.98 -23.20 -26.87
C ASN A 136 -8.18 -23.69 -25.65
N LEU A 137 -7.32 -22.85 -25.07
CA LEU A 137 -6.51 -23.16 -23.89
C LEU A 137 -7.13 -22.61 -22.59
N ALA A 138 -7.88 -21.51 -22.67
CA ALA A 138 -8.47 -20.85 -21.50
C ALA A 138 -9.38 -21.81 -20.70
N ASN A 139 -10.23 -22.59 -21.36
CA ASN A 139 -11.09 -23.59 -20.71
C ASN A 139 -10.27 -24.67 -19.98
N ILE A 140 -9.16 -25.11 -20.57
CA ILE A 140 -8.28 -26.13 -19.98
C ILE A 140 -7.61 -25.57 -18.73
N TYR A 141 -7.09 -24.34 -18.81
CA TYR A 141 -6.43 -23.68 -17.69
C TYR A 141 -7.40 -23.38 -16.55
N HIS A 142 -8.59 -22.83 -16.85
CA HIS A 142 -9.59 -22.55 -15.83
C HIS A 142 -10.06 -23.81 -15.10
N LYS A 143 -10.24 -24.92 -15.84
CA LYS A 143 -10.59 -26.20 -15.25
C LYS A 143 -9.49 -26.70 -14.30
N LYS A 144 -8.21 -26.58 -14.69
CA LYS A 144 -7.08 -26.95 -13.82
C LYS A 144 -6.98 -26.07 -12.57
N ASP A 145 -7.16 -24.76 -12.73
CA ASP A 145 -7.19 -23.83 -11.58
C ASP A 145 -8.34 -24.21 -10.62
N SER A 146 -9.54 -24.50 -11.15
CA SER A 146 -10.70 -24.94 -10.38
C SER A 146 -10.48 -26.30 -9.70
N ASP A 147 -9.85 -27.25 -10.39
CA ASP A 147 -9.50 -28.55 -9.83
C ASP A 147 -8.50 -28.40 -8.67
N LEU A 148 -7.56 -27.46 -8.74
CA LEU A 148 -6.59 -27.16 -7.67
C LEU A 148 -7.25 -26.48 -6.45
N ILE A 149 -8.28 -25.66 -6.68
CA ILE A 149 -9.10 -25.07 -5.61
C ILE A 149 -9.88 -26.17 -4.88
N ASN A 150 -10.51 -27.07 -5.64
CA ASN A 150 -11.34 -28.15 -5.12
C ASN A 150 -10.52 -29.30 -4.50
N LYS A 151 -9.33 -29.59 -5.03
CA LYS A 151 -8.40 -30.62 -4.54
C LYS A 151 -7.04 -29.99 -4.25
N PRO A 152 -6.83 -29.47 -3.03
CA PRO A 152 -5.58 -28.85 -2.63
C PRO A 152 -4.41 -29.83 -2.76
N GLY A 153 -3.34 -29.38 -3.41
CA GLY A 153 -2.14 -30.18 -3.66
C GLY A 153 -1.14 -29.41 -4.51
N THR A 154 -0.11 -30.09 -5.00
CA THR A 154 0.77 -29.57 -6.05
C THR A 154 0.36 -30.20 -7.38
N GLN A 155 0.04 -29.37 -8.36
CA GLN A 155 -0.15 -29.81 -9.74
C GLN A 155 1.04 -29.35 -10.56
N ILE A 156 1.65 -30.30 -11.28
CA ILE A 156 2.71 -30.03 -12.25
C ILE A 156 2.13 -30.43 -13.59
N TYR A 157 2.09 -29.49 -14.52
CA TYR A 157 1.50 -29.72 -15.82
C TYR A 157 2.43 -29.09 -16.88
N GLU A 158 2.50 -29.71 -18.06
CA GLU A 158 3.27 -29.24 -19.23
C GLU A 158 2.32 -28.68 -20.30
N PHE A 159 2.58 -27.47 -20.82
CA PHE A 159 1.85 -26.90 -21.97
C PHE A 159 2.77 -26.09 -22.84
N GLU A 160 2.33 -25.96 -24.08
CA GLU A 160 2.85 -25.01 -25.04
C GLU A 160 2.24 -23.62 -24.81
N VAL A 161 3.08 -22.68 -24.38
CA VAL A 161 2.70 -21.27 -24.32
C VAL A 161 3.12 -20.59 -25.61
N LYS A 162 2.15 -19.96 -26.27
CA LYS A 162 2.37 -19.10 -27.43
C LYS A 162 2.75 -17.71 -26.95
N SER A 163 3.98 -17.30 -27.23
CA SER A 163 4.39 -15.89 -27.09
C SER A 163 3.71 -15.05 -28.17
N LYS A 164 3.33 -13.80 -27.85
CA LYS A 164 2.78 -12.87 -28.84
C LYS A 164 3.83 -12.39 -29.85
N THR A 165 5.11 -12.38 -29.49
CA THR A 165 6.22 -11.89 -30.34
C THR A 165 7.13 -12.98 -30.89
N HIS A 166 7.29 -14.11 -30.21
CA HIS A 166 8.12 -15.22 -30.68
C HIS A 166 7.26 -16.36 -31.27
N ALA A 167 7.53 -16.73 -32.52
CA ALA A 167 6.85 -17.80 -33.26
C ALA A 167 7.08 -19.23 -32.71
N SER A 168 7.87 -19.39 -31.64
CA SER A 168 8.19 -20.69 -31.04
C SER A 168 7.26 -21.00 -29.85
N ASN A 169 6.53 -22.11 -29.94
CA ASN A 169 5.84 -22.69 -28.78
C ASN A 169 6.88 -23.13 -27.75
N ARG A 170 6.72 -22.74 -26.48
CA ARG A 170 7.60 -23.17 -25.38
C ARG A 170 6.86 -24.15 -24.48
N GLN A 171 7.41 -25.34 -24.29
CA GLN A 171 6.93 -26.27 -23.27
C GLN A 171 7.36 -25.77 -21.89
N VAL A 172 6.39 -25.56 -21.00
CA VAL A 172 6.65 -25.10 -19.64
C VAL A 172 5.97 -25.98 -18.62
N ILE A 173 6.75 -26.33 -17.61
CA ILE A 173 6.30 -26.99 -16.39
C ILE A 173 5.86 -25.90 -15.42
N LEU A 174 4.55 -25.79 -15.16
CA LEU A 174 4.02 -24.88 -14.13
C LEU A 174 3.68 -25.68 -12.88
N PRO A 175 4.50 -25.59 -11.81
CA PRO A 175 4.09 -26.07 -10.50
C PRO A 175 3.10 -25.07 -9.89
N GLN A 176 1.85 -25.48 -9.75
CA GLN A 176 0.83 -24.71 -9.03
C GLN A 176 0.48 -25.41 -7.71
N GLY A 177 0.31 -24.63 -6.66
CA GLY A 177 -0.11 -25.10 -5.35
C GLY A 177 -1.15 -24.16 -4.75
N ASN A 178 -2.08 -24.73 -3.97
CA ASN A 178 -3.05 -23.93 -3.23
C ASN A 178 -2.46 -23.52 -1.88
N LEU A 179 -2.37 -22.21 -1.61
CA LEU A 179 -1.94 -21.67 -0.32
C LEU A 179 -3.18 -21.33 0.53
N ARG A 180 -3.75 -22.31 1.22
CA ARG A 180 -4.65 -22.04 2.35
C ARG A 180 -3.80 -21.78 3.60
N GLU A 181 -4.08 -20.69 4.31
CA GLU A 181 -3.45 -20.38 5.61
C GLU A 181 -3.42 -21.66 6.48
N ASN A 182 -2.20 -22.07 6.86
CA ASN A 182 -1.86 -23.09 7.88
C ASN A 182 -1.37 -24.49 7.46
N ARG A 183 -1.08 -24.80 6.18
CA ARG A 183 -0.30 -26.03 5.88
C ARG A 183 0.68 -25.87 4.71
N TRP A 184 1.94 -25.56 5.04
CA TRP A 184 3.08 -25.85 4.17
C TRP A 184 3.37 -27.36 4.22
N THR A 185 2.83 -28.14 3.29
CA THR A 185 3.37 -29.47 3.01
C THR A 185 4.57 -29.26 2.08
N GLY A 186 5.79 -29.29 2.64
CA GLY A 186 7.02 -29.03 1.90
C GLY A 186 7.12 -29.84 0.60
N TYR A 187 7.60 -29.19 -0.45
CA TYR A 187 7.91 -29.80 -1.73
C TYR A 187 8.99 -30.88 -1.52
N ARG A 188 8.62 -32.15 -1.73
CA ARG A 188 9.59 -33.24 -1.92
C ARG A 188 9.73 -33.48 -3.42
N PRO A 189 10.92 -33.30 -4.01
CA PRO A 189 11.14 -33.71 -5.39
C PRO A 189 11.00 -35.23 -5.46
N GLY A 190 9.89 -35.68 -6.05
CA GLY A 190 9.64 -37.09 -6.34
C GLY A 190 10.55 -37.54 -7.47
N ARG A 191 11.36 -38.57 -7.19
CA ARG A 191 12.22 -39.26 -8.15
C ARG A 191 11.43 -39.62 -9.41
N GLY A 192 12.10 -39.47 -10.56
CA GLY A 192 11.54 -39.80 -11.86
C GLY A 192 10.91 -41.20 -11.88
N ASN A 193 9.79 -41.30 -12.59
CA ASN A 193 9.32 -42.56 -13.11
C ASN A 193 9.20 -42.40 -14.63
N PRO A 194 9.90 -43.22 -15.43
CA PRO A 194 9.84 -43.18 -16.87
C PRO A 194 8.58 -43.90 -17.36
N GLY A 195 7.94 -43.35 -18.37
CA GLY A 195 6.94 -44.07 -19.15
C GLY A 195 5.57 -43.42 -19.12
N CYS A 196 5.25 -42.75 -20.22
CA CYS A 196 4.05 -43.01 -21.01
C CYS A 196 4.40 -42.67 -22.46
N TYR A 197 4.18 -43.66 -23.32
CA TYR A 197 4.23 -43.56 -24.78
C TYR A 197 3.14 -42.63 -25.31
#